data_AF-A0A951GXY9-F1
#
_entry.id   AF-A0A951GXY9-F1
#
_cell.length_a   1.000
_cell.length_b   1.000
_cell.length_c   1.000
_cell.angle_alpha   90.00
_cell.angle_beta   90.00
_cell.angle_gamma   90.00
#
_symmetry.space_group_name_H-M   'P 1'
#
loop_
_entity.id
_entity.type
_entity.pdbx_description
1 polymer ?
#
loop_
_entity_poly.entity_id
_entity_poly.type
_entity_poly.pdbx_seq_one_letter_code
_entity_poly.pdbx_strand_id
1 'polypeptide(L)' 'ADKALERETGARGLRSIIEEVLLEVQFELPSRRDVTKCVVTRETIEKSGSPTLVTVATPEEEAA' A
#
# COMPACT_ATOMS: atom_id res chain seq x y z
N ALA A 1 -0.85 -14.98 6.54
CA ALA A 1 0.39 -15.19 7.33
C ALA A 1 1.40 -16.06 6.59
N ASP A 2 0.94 -16.74 5.54
CA ASP A 2 1.64 -17.79 4.80
C ASP A 2 3.01 -17.34 4.28
N LYS A 3 3.12 -16.17 3.65
CA LYS A 3 4.43 -15.60 3.22
C LYS A 3 5.44 -15.43 4.36
N ALA A 4 5.02 -15.13 5.59
CA ALA A 4 5.93 -14.98 6.72
C ALA A 4 6.34 -16.34 7.31
N LEU A 5 5.48 -17.35 7.17
CA LEU A 5 5.78 -18.75 7.52
C LEU A 5 6.77 -19.35 6.50
N GLU A 6 6.58 -19.10 5.20
CA GLU A 6 7.51 -19.48 4.14
C GLU A 6 8.91 -18.89 4.33
N ARG A 7 9.00 -17.65 4.84
CA ARG A 7 10.27 -16.98 5.14
C ARG A 7 10.88 -17.40 6.49
N GLU A 8 10.31 -18.39 7.20
CA GLU A 8 10.77 -18.91 8.51
C GLU A 8 11.06 -17.84 9.59
N THR A 9 10.46 -16.66 9.44
CA THR A 9 10.75 -15.48 10.28
C THR A 9 9.63 -15.17 11.26
N GLY A 10 8.52 -15.92 11.19
CA GLY A 10 7.37 -15.77 12.06
C GLY A 10 6.79 -14.35 12.02
N ALA A 11 6.41 -13.80 13.18
CA ALA A 11 5.82 -12.45 13.25
C ALA A 11 6.76 -11.33 12.73
N ARG A 12 8.08 -11.53 12.76
CA ARG A 12 9.04 -10.55 12.21
C ARG A 12 8.94 -10.45 10.69
N GLY A 13 8.67 -11.59 10.02
CA GLY A 13 8.47 -11.63 8.58
C GLY A 13 7.28 -10.79 8.12
N LEU A 14 6.22 -10.70 8.93
CA LEU A 14 5.05 -9.87 8.63
C LEU A 14 5.41 -8.39 8.52
N ARG A 15 6.24 -7.88 9.44
CA ARG A 15 6.69 -6.48 9.42
C ARG A 15 7.48 -6.18 8.15
N SER A 16 8.41 -7.05 7.78
CA SER A 16 9.20 -6.88 6.55
C SER A 16 8.34 -6.92 5.29
N ILE A 17 7.34 -7.81 5.21
CA ILE A 17 6.43 -7.88 4.05
C ILE A 17 5.61 -6.58 3.93
N ILE A 18 5.14 -6.03 5.05
CA ILE A 18 4.39 -4.77 5.05
C ILE A 18 5.28 -3.57 4.72
N GLU A 19 6.51 -3.52 5.26
CA GLU A 19 7.47 -2.45 4.93
C GLU A 19 7.81 -2.45 3.44
N GLU A 20 8.03 -3.62 2.85
CA GLU A 20 8.34 -3.78 1.42
C GLU A 20 7.22 -3.22 0.52
N VAL A 21 5.96 -3.54 0.83
CA VAL A 21 4.79 -3.12 0.03
C VAL A 21 4.46 -1.64 0.23
N LEU A 22 4.71 -1.09 1.42
CA LEU A 22 4.32 0.28 1.74
C LEU A 22 5.44 1.30 1.50
N LEU A 23 6.64 0.89 1.10
CA LEU A 23 7.82 1.77 1.02
C LEU A 23 7.58 3.01 0.15
N GLU A 24 7.09 2.83 -1.08
CA GLU A 24 6.78 3.94 -1.99
C GLU A 24 5.68 4.84 -1.43
N VAL A 25 4.61 4.23 -0.93
CA VAL A 25 3.45 4.96 -0.39
C VAL A 25 3.84 5.80 0.83
N GLN A 26 4.72 5.29 1.69
CA GLN A 26 5.22 6.05 2.85
C GLN A 26 6.05 7.26 2.45
N PHE A 27 6.73 7.22 1.30
CA PHE A 27 7.47 8.37 0.78
C PHE A 27 6.54 9.41 0.15
N GLU A 28 5.50 8.98 -0.56
CA GLU A 28 4.58 9.88 -1.26
C GLU A 28 3.53 10.53 -0.34
N LEU A 29 2.95 9.76 0.59
CA LEU A 29 1.86 10.22 1.46
C LEU A 29 2.14 11.51 2.24
N PRO A 30 3.35 11.74 2.80
CA PRO A 30 3.66 12.99 3.49
C PRO A 30 3.47 14.24 2.62
N SER A 31 3.66 14.11 1.31
CA SER A 31 3.54 15.21 0.36
C SER A 31 2.15 15.31 -0.28
N ARG A 32 1.37 14.22 -0.27
CA ARG A 32 0.03 14.14 -0.85
C ARG A 32 -1.04 14.54 0.15
N ARG A 33 -1.75 15.63 -0.13
CA ARG A 33 -2.87 16.11 0.72
C ARG A 33 -4.25 15.66 0.24
N ASP A 34 -4.30 15.09 -0.95
CA ASP A 34 -5.51 14.63 -1.64
C ASP A 34 -5.91 13.21 -1.25
N VAL A 35 -5.02 12.43 -0.62
CA VAL A 35 -5.26 11.03 -0.27
C VAL A 35 -6.00 10.92 1.07
N THR A 36 -7.10 10.17 1.08
CA THR A 36 -7.91 9.94 2.29
C THR A 36 -7.82 8.52 2.82
N LYS A 37 -7.50 7.55 1.96
CA LYS A 37 -7.43 6.14 2.32
C LYS A 37 -6.42 5.41 1.44
N CYS A 38 -5.64 4.52 2.06
CA CYS A 38 -4.81 3.55 1.36
C CYS A 38 -5.42 2.15 1.56
N VAL A 39 -5.65 1.43 0.46
CA VAL A 39 -6.25 0.09 0.47
C VAL A 39 -5.18 -0.93 0.06
N VAL A 40 -4.83 -1.81 0.99
CA VAL A 40 -3.92 -2.94 0.78
C VAL A 40 -4.75 -4.21 0.64
N THR A 41 -4.62 -4.90 -0.48
CA THR A 41 -5.33 -6.15 -0.76
C THR A 41 -4.40 -7.35 -0.77
N ARG A 42 -4.93 -8.57 -0.79
CA ARG A 42 -4.14 -9.79 -1.00
C ARG A 42 -3.30 -9.69 -2.28
N GLU A 43 -3.88 -9.18 -3.35
CA GLU A 43 -3.22 -9.06 -4.64
C GLU A 43 -2.02 -8.10 -4.57
N THR A 44 -2.15 -7.00 -3.84
CA THR A 44 -1.05 -6.07 -3.53
C THR A 44 0.13 -6.80 -2.90
N ILE A 45 -0.14 -7.70 -1.94
CA ILE A 45 0.88 -8.50 -1.25
C ILE A 45 1.46 -9.59 -2.17
N GLU A 46 0.64 -10.28 -2.96
CA GLU A 46 1.05 -11.44 -3.75
C GLU A 46 1.81 -11.05 -5.02
N LYS A 47 1.33 -10.03 -5.74
CA LYS A 47 1.86 -9.60 -7.04
C LYS A 47 2.90 -8.48 -6.97
N SER A 48 3.26 -8.04 -5.75
CA SER A 48 4.16 -6.90 -5.53
C SER A 48 3.71 -5.64 -6.26
N GLY A 49 2.39 -5.38 -6.27
CA GLY A 49 1.82 -4.16 -6.85
C GLY A 49 1.68 -3.05 -5.81
N SER A 50 1.66 -1.80 -6.27
CA SER A 50 1.46 -0.66 -5.39
C SER A 50 0.03 -0.64 -4.80
N PRO A 51 -0.14 -0.28 -3.51
CA PRO A 51 -1.46 -0.13 -2.89
C PRO A 51 -2.34 0.90 -3.62
N THR A 52 -3.67 0.68 -3.58
CA THR A 52 -4.62 1.63 -4.17
C THR A 52 -4.85 2.80 -3.22
N LEU A 53 -4.68 4.03 -3.71
CA LEU A 53 -4.94 5.25 -2.96
C LEU A 53 -6.28 5.86 -3.39
N VAL A 54 -7.15 6.12 -2.43
CA VAL A 54 -8.43 6.81 -2.65
C VAL A 54 -8.20 8.29 -2.38
N THR A 55 -8.46 9.11 -3.39
CA THR A 55 -8.32 10.58 -3.32
C THR A 55 -9.68 11.24 -3.13
N VAL A 56 -9.69 12.44 -2.54
CA VAL A 56 -10.85 13.33 -2.71
C VAL A 56 -10.83 13.86 -4.14
N ALA A 57 -11.90 13.64 -4.89
CA ALA A 57 -12.07 14.28 -6.19
C ALA A 57 -12.10 15.81 -5.96
N THR A 58 -11.08 16.51 -6.43
CA THR A 58 -11.23 17.94 -6.70
C THR A 58 -12.16 18.10 -7.90
N PRO A 59 -13.12 19.05 -7.90
CA PRO A 59 -14.13 19.20 -8.96
C PRO A 59 -13.62 19.45 -10.39
N GLU A 60 -12.31 19.38 -10.66
CA GLU A 60 -11.72 19.70 -11.96
C GLU A 60 -11.64 18.50 -12.92
N GLU A 61 -11.91 17.27 -12.49
CA GLU A 61 -11.82 16.07 -13.37
C GLU A 61 -13.17 15.59 -13.95
N GLU A 62 -14.30 16.25 -13.67
CA GLU A 62 -15.59 15.94 -14.33
C GLU A 62 -15.78 16.66 -15.69
N ALA A 63 -14.78 17.39 -16.18
CA ALA A 63 -14.88 18.21 -17.40
C ALA A 63 -14.01 17.75 -18.59
N ALA A 64 -13.51 16.50 -18.59
CA ALA A 64 -12.75 15.93 -19.71
C ALA A 64 -13.44 14.71 -20.34
#